data_AF-A0AA45ANT5-F1
#
_entry.id   AF-A0AA45ANT5-F1
#
_cell.length_a   1.000
_cell.length_b   1.000
_cell.length_c   1.000
_cell.angle_alpha   90.00
_cell.angle_beta   90.00
_cell.angle_gamma   90.00
#
_symmetry.space_group_name_H-M   'P 1'
#
loop_
_entity.id
_entity.type
_entity.pdbx_description
1 polymer ?
#
loop_
_entity_poly.entity_id
_entity_poly.type
_entity_poly.pdbx_seq_one_letter_code
_entity_poly.pdbx_strand_id
1 'polypeptide(L)'
;MDPVSAICVASAVLNFVDFSIKIVRGSIQICGDANRDNDWQTPGDVAKKMTMLARNLRQPSGFGATPDEGEIAELAATCMTMAERLAALFQSLQPKDARSKRQCLWAAAKAKLKQADV
;
A
#
# COMPACT_ATOMS: atom_id res chain seq x y z
N MET A 1 11.88 27.57 -8.46
CA MET A 1 11.35 27.06 -7.18
C MET A 1 12.49 26.99 -6.17
N ASP A 2 12.27 26.65 -4.90
CA ASP A 2 13.34 26.51 -3.90
C ASP A 2 13.87 25.05 -3.84
N PRO A 3 15.18 24.83 -3.56
CA PRO A 3 15.79 23.50 -3.51
C PRO A 3 15.13 22.52 -2.52
N VAL A 4 14.51 23.01 -1.44
CA VAL A 4 13.89 22.15 -0.42
C VAL A 4 12.66 21.46 -1.01
N SER A 5 11.89 22.17 -1.83
CA SER A 5 10.73 21.59 -2.51
C SER A 5 11.12 20.44 -3.45
N ALA A 6 12.21 20.58 -4.21
CA ALA A 6 12.72 19.51 -5.07
C ALA A 6 13.15 18.28 -4.26
N ILE A 7 13.86 18.48 -3.15
CA ILE A 7 14.27 17.41 -2.23
C ILE A 7 13.05 16.71 -1.63
N CYS A 8 12.01 17.45 -1.25
CA CYS A 8 10.77 16.89 -0.73
C CYS A 8 10.08 15.96 -1.75
N VAL A 9 9.96 16.39 -3.01
CA VAL A 9 9.36 15.57 -4.06
C VAL A 9 10.20 14.32 -4.34
N ALA A 10 11.52 14.47 -4.47
CA ALA A 10 12.42 13.33 -4.65
C ALA A 10 12.33 12.33 -3.48
N SER A 11 12.24 12.83 -2.24
CA SER A 11 12.06 11.99 -1.05
C SER A 11 10.72 11.25 -1.06
N ALA A 12 9.65 11.88 -1.55
CA ALA A 12 8.35 11.22 -1.70
C ALA A 12 8.41 10.08 -2.74
N VAL A 13 9.13 10.28 -3.85
CA VAL A 13 9.39 9.24 -4.85
C VAL A 13 10.13 8.06 -4.24
N LEU A 14 11.23 8.31 -3.53
CA LEU A 14 12.00 7.23 -2.87
C LEU A 14 11.15 6.45 -1.87
N ASN A 15 10.36 7.14 -1.05
CA ASN A 15 9.46 6.50 -0.09
C ASN A 15 8.41 5.60 -0.77
N PHE A 16 7.91 6.00 -1.95
CA PHE A 16 6.99 5.17 -2.73
C PHE A 16 7.68 3.91 -3.28
N VAL A 17 8.87 4.06 -3.85
CA VAL A 17 9.65 2.94 -4.40
C VAL A 17 10.01 1.94 -3.30
N ASP A 18 10.55 2.41 -2.18
CA ASP A 18 10.93 1.57 -1.04
C ASP A 18 9.74 0.79 -0.50
N PHE A 19 8.59 1.45 -0.37
CA PHE A 19 7.38 0.79 0.11
C PHE A 19 6.86 -0.24 -0.90
N SER A 20 6.90 0.08 -2.19
CA SER A 20 6.49 -0.85 -3.26
C SER A 20 7.37 -2.10 -3.32
N ILE A 21 8.69 -1.95 -3.16
CA ILE A 21 9.62 -3.08 -3.07
C ILE A 21 9.29 -3.98 -1.87
N LYS A 22 8.96 -3.39 -0.72
CA LYS A 22 8.54 -4.17 0.47
C LYS A 22 7.29 -5.00 0.19
N ILE A 23 6.29 -4.44 -0.50
CA ILE A 23 5.07 -5.17 -0.88
C ILE A 23 5.40 -6.32 -1.82
N VAL A 24 6.19 -6.06 -2.88
CA VAL A 24 6.53 -7.10 -3.86
C VAL A 24 7.29 -8.24 -3.18
N ARG A 25 8.30 -7.94 -2.36
CA ARG A 25 9.02 -8.95 -1.59
C ARG A 25 8.10 -9.74 -0.66
N GLY A 26 7.20 -9.05 0.03
CA GLY A 26 6.21 -9.70 0.89
C GLY A 26 5.27 -10.63 0.11
N SER A 27 4.80 -10.21 -1.06
CA SER A 27 3.95 -11.05 -1.92
C SER A 27 4.66 -12.31 -2.41
N ILE A 28 5.94 -12.20 -2.78
CA ILE A 28 6.76 -13.36 -3.21
C ILE A 28 6.92 -14.33 -2.04
N GLN A 29 7.21 -13.82 -0.83
CA GLN A 29 7.36 -14.66 0.36
C GLN A 29 6.06 -15.37 0.73
N ILE A 30 4.90 -14.72 0.61
CA ILE A 30 3.59 -15.35 0.84
C ILE A 30 3.29 -16.45 -0.18
N CYS A 31 3.69 -16.27 -1.45
CA CYS A 31 3.53 -17.30 -2.47
C CYS A 31 4.50 -18.49 -2.30
N GLY A 32 5.67 -18.26 -1.69
CA GLY A 32 6.73 -19.25 -1.54
C GLY A 32 6.66 -20.09 -0.26
N ASP A 33 6.28 -19.50 0.88
CA ASP A 33 6.34 -20.15 2.20
C ASP A 33 5.02 -20.10 2.97
N ALA A 34 4.56 -21.27 3.43
CA ALA A 34 3.34 -21.42 4.24
C ALA A 34 3.55 -21.12 5.75
N ASN A 35 4.79 -20.94 6.19
CA ASN A 35 5.14 -20.74 7.60
C ASN A 35 5.20 -19.24 7.92
N ARG A 36 4.19 -18.76 8.64
CA ARG A 36 3.85 -17.34 8.76
C ARG A 36 4.46 -16.71 10.01
N ASP A 37 5.42 -15.81 9.84
CA ASP A 37 5.68 -14.76 10.83
C ASP A 37 4.67 -13.62 10.63
N ASN A 38 4.18 -13.08 11.76
CA ASN A 38 2.93 -12.32 11.87
C ASN A 38 3.03 -10.83 11.51
N ASP A 39 4.09 -10.40 10.81
CA ASP A 39 4.40 -8.97 10.61
C ASP A 39 3.90 -8.40 9.26
N TRP A 40 2.97 -9.10 8.61
CA TRP A 40 2.45 -8.70 7.31
C TRP A 40 1.37 -7.63 7.43
N GLN A 41 1.58 -6.52 6.73
CA GLN A 41 0.57 -5.48 6.57
C GLN A 41 -0.68 -6.04 5.90
N THR A 42 -1.84 -5.75 6.48
CA THR A 42 -3.10 -6.17 5.87
C THR A 42 -3.30 -5.42 4.54
N PRO A 43 -4.10 -5.95 3.59
CA PRO A 43 -4.47 -5.19 2.39
C PRO A 43 -5.00 -3.78 2.70
N GLY A 44 -5.68 -3.60 3.86
CA GLY A 44 -6.13 -2.29 4.29
C GLY A 44 -5.02 -1.34 4.73
N ASP A 45 -4.00 -1.85 5.41
CA ASP A 45 -2.82 -1.05 5.80
C ASP A 45 -2.03 -0.62 4.56
N VAL A 46 -1.87 -1.53 3.60
CA VAL A 46 -1.21 -1.23 2.32
C VAL A 46 -1.99 -0.18 1.54
N ALA A 47 -3.32 -0.33 1.42
CA ALA A 47 -4.16 0.66 0.75
C ALA A 47 -4.03 2.05 1.41
N LYS A 48 -4.14 2.11 2.73
CA LYS A 48 -3.99 3.36 3.49
C LYS A 48 -2.62 4.01 3.27
N LYS A 49 -1.55 3.22 3.28
CA LYS A 49 -0.19 3.72 3.07
C LYS A 49 0.00 4.23 1.63
N MET A 50 -0.52 3.51 0.64
CA MET A 50 -0.48 3.94 -0.77
C MET A 50 -1.24 5.25 -1.00
N THR A 51 -2.42 5.43 -0.42
CA THR A 51 -3.16 6.71 -0.46
C THR A 51 -2.35 7.86 0.13
N MET A 52 -1.65 7.62 1.25
CA MET A 52 -0.79 8.63 1.87
C MET A 52 0.41 8.97 0.97
N LEU A 53 1.04 7.98 0.34
CA LEU A 53 2.15 8.19 -0.58
C LEU A 53 1.71 8.96 -1.82
N ALA A 54 0.57 8.63 -2.42
CA ALA A 54 -0.01 9.39 -3.52
C ALA A 54 -0.18 10.87 -3.16
N ARG A 55 -0.70 11.16 -1.95
CA ARG A 55 -0.85 12.55 -1.48
C ARG A 55 0.51 13.27 -1.36
N ASN A 56 1.54 12.58 -0.88
CA ASN A 56 2.87 13.17 -0.69
C ASN A 56 3.63 13.38 -2.00
N LEU A 57 3.30 12.62 -3.05
CA LEU A 57 3.84 12.78 -4.39
C LEU A 57 3.23 13.97 -5.15
N ARG A 58 2.16 14.57 -4.61
CA ARG A 58 1.53 15.73 -5.21
C ARG A 58 2.50 16.91 -5.21
N GLN A 59 2.73 17.43 -6.40
CA GLN A 59 3.70 18.49 -6.62
C GLN A 59 3.16 19.84 -6.17
N PRO A 60 4.02 20.70 -5.58
CA PRO A 60 3.67 22.10 -5.36
C PRO A 60 3.51 22.83 -6.70
N SER A 61 2.69 23.88 -6.70
CA SER A 61 2.47 24.70 -7.89
C SER A 61 3.79 25.27 -8.43
N GLY A 62 4.03 25.08 -9.73
CA GLY A 62 5.24 25.56 -10.40
C GLY A 62 6.47 24.66 -10.26
N PHE A 63 6.36 23.47 -9.65
CA PHE A 63 7.42 22.45 -9.74
C PHE A 63 7.50 21.88 -11.16
N GLY A 64 8.72 21.60 -11.63
CA GLY A 64 8.95 21.11 -12.99
C GLY A 64 9.17 22.21 -14.03
N ALA A 65 9.38 23.46 -13.59
CA ALA A 65 9.62 24.59 -14.49
C ALA A 65 11.03 24.61 -15.08
N THR A 66 11.98 23.94 -14.43
CA THR A 66 13.34 23.73 -14.93
C THR A 66 13.50 22.31 -15.48
N PRO A 67 14.45 22.06 -16.39
CA PRO A 67 14.67 20.72 -16.96
C PRO A 67 14.88 19.63 -15.89
N ASP A 68 15.76 19.90 -14.91
CA ASP A 68 16.08 18.94 -13.84
C ASP A 68 14.87 18.64 -12.94
N GLU A 69 14.06 19.66 -12.63
CA GLU A 69 12.81 19.45 -11.89
C GLU A 69 11.76 18.73 -12.75
N GLY A 70 11.80 18.90 -14.07
CA GLY A 70 10.84 18.34 -15.01
C GLY A 70 10.86 16.81 -15.01
N GLU A 71 12.04 16.21 -15.04
CA GLU A 71 12.20 14.75 -14.97
C GLU A 71 11.70 14.19 -13.63
N ILE A 72 12.03 14.85 -12.53
CA ILE A 72 11.55 14.47 -11.19
C ILE A 72 10.03 14.63 -11.12
N ALA A 73 9.48 15.67 -11.75
CA ALA A 73 8.06 15.91 -11.79
C ALA A 73 7.33 14.80 -12.57
N GLU A 74 7.83 14.42 -13.74
CA GLU A 74 7.24 13.32 -14.51
C GLU A 74 7.26 12.00 -13.74
N LEU A 75 8.38 11.70 -13.08
CA LEU A 75 8.52 10.50 -12.25
C LEU A 75 7.54 10.52 -11.07
N ALA A 76 7.44 11.64 -10.34
CA ALA A 76 6.52 11.77 -9.23
C ALA A 76 5.04 11.62 -9.65
N ALA A 77 4.65 12.17 -10.81
CA ALA A 77 3.30 12.00 -11.36
C ALA A 77 3.00 10.53 -11.72
N THR A 78 3.99 9.83 -12.28
CA THR A 78 3.89 8.40 -12.59
C THR A 78 3.73 7.58 -11.30
N CYS A 79 4.57 7.82 -10.30
CA CYS A 79 4.49 7.18 -8.99
C CYS A 79 3.14 7.47 -8.31
N MET A 80 2.62 8.69 -8.41
CA MET A 80 1.34 9.08 -7.82
C MET A 80 0.20 8.25 -8.42
N THR A 81 0.15 8.19 -9.74
CA THR A 81 -0.85 7.40 -10.48
C THR A 81 -0.78 5.92 -10.11
N MET A 82 0.43 5.36 -9.99
CA MET A 82 0.61 3.97 -9.56
C MET A 82 0.15 3.75 -8.12
N ALA A 83 0.50 4.65 -7.20
CA ALA A 83 0.07 4.58 -5.80
C ALA A 83 -1.46 4.61 -5.67
N GLU A 84 -2.15 5.48 -6.41
CA GLU A 84 -3.62 5.53 -6.44
C GLU A 84 -4.24 4.22 -6.94
N ARG A 85 -3.71 3.67 -8.04
CA ARG A 85 -4.18 2.39 -8.59
C ARG A 85 -3.96 1.24 -7.62
N LEU A 86 -2.78 1.17 -6.99
CA LEU A 86 -2.48 0.15 -5.99
C LEU A 86 -3.38 0.31 -4.76
N ALA A 87 -3.61 1.54 -4.29
CA ALA A 87 -4.54 1.79 -3.20
C ALA A 87 -5.94 1.24 -3.52
N ALA A 88 -6.47 1.54 -4.71
CA ALA A 88 -7.77 1.04 -5.15
C ALA A 88 -7.82 -0.50 -5.24
N LEU A 89 -6.77 -1.12 -5.79
CA LEU A 89 -6.67 -2.58 -5.87
C LEU A 89 -6.66 -3.21 -4.47
N PHE A 90 -5.79 -2.76 -3.57
CA PHE A 90 -5.71 -3.28 -2.21
C PHE A 90 -6.97 -3.01 -1.38
N GLN A 91 -7.65 -1.89 -1.63
CA GLN A 91 -8.94 -1.61 -1.02
C GLN A 91 -10.04 -2.55 -1.54
N SER A 92 -9.99 -2.93 -2.82
CA SER A 92 -10.92 -3.91 -3.40
C SER A 92 -10.72 -5.33 -2.86
N LEU A 93 -9.51 -5.66 -2.41
CA LEU A 93 -9.16 -6.93 -1.77
C LEU A 93 -9.62 -7.02 -0.31
N GLN A 94 -10.02 -5.89 0.30
CA GLN A 94 -10.58 -5.95 1.65
C GLN A 94 -11.92 -6.71 1.64
N PRO A 95 -12.23 -7.52 2.66
CA PRO A 95 -13.51 -8.19 2.76
C PRO A 95 -14.64 -7.15 2.76
N LYS A 96 -15.43 -7.10 1.69
CA LYS A 96 -16.53 -6.15 1.50
C LYS A 96 -17.68 -6.29 2.50
N ASP A 97 -17.75 -7.42 3.21
CA ASP A 97 -18.90 -7.76 4.03
C ASP A 97 -18.58 -7.94 5.53
N ALA A 98 -19.18 -7.10 6.36
CA ALA A 98 -19.27 -7.31 7.80
C ALA A 98 -19.98 -8.65 8.14
N ARG A 99 -20.84 -9.14 7.23
CA ARG A 99 -21.50 -10.46 7.32
C ARG A 99 -20.52 -11.63 7.20
N SER A 100 -19.52 -11.50 6.33
CA SER A 100 -18.45 -12.48 6.15
C SER A 100 -17.56 -12.58 7.39
N LYS A 101 -17.20 -11.44 8.02
CA LYS A 101 -16.45 -11.45 9.29
C LYS A 101 -17.22 -12.17 10.41
N ARG A 102 -18.52 -11.92 10.55
CA ARG A 102 -19.37 -12.62 11.52
C ARG A 102 -19.55 -14.09 11.19
N GLN A 103 -19.67 -14.46 9.91
CA GLN A 103 -19.71 -15.86 9.47
C GLN A 103 -18.40 -16.60 9.72
N CYS A 104 -17.24 -15.97 9.48
CA CYS A 104 -15.94 -16.56 9.80
C CYS A 104 -15.78 -16.76 11.31
N LEU A 105 -16.20 -15.78 12.13
CA LEU A 105 -16.21 -15.91 13.58
C LEU A 105 -17.17 -17.00 14.08
N TRP A 106 -18.37 -17.09 13.48
CA TRP A 106 -19.34 -18.15 13.78
C TRP A 106 -18.84 -19.53 13.36
N ALA A 107 -18.20 -19.64 12.20
CA ALA A 107 -17.61 -20.88 11.72
C ALA A 107 -16.44 -21.32 12.63
N ALA A 108 -15.59 -20.39 13.05
CA ALA A 108 -14.50 -20.66 13.99
C ALA A 108 -15.03 -21.08 15.38
N ALA A 109 -16.07 -20.40 15.89
CA ALA A 109 -16.71 -20.77 17.15
C ALA A 109 -17.38 -22.14 17.08
N LYS A 110 -18.07 -22.45 15.98
CA LYS A 110 -18.70 -23.77 15.75
C LYS A 110 -17.66 -24.88 15.62
N ALA A 111 -16.52 -24.62 14.99
CA ALA A 111 -15.43 -25.58 14.90
C ALA A 111 -14.81 -25.88 16.28
N LYS A 112 -14.68 -24.87 17.16
CA LYS A 112 -14.22 -25.04 18.55
C LYS A 112 -15.21 -25.83 19.41
N LEU A 113 -16.52 -25.56 19.27
CA LEU A 113 -17.57 -26.32 19.95
C LEU A 113 -17.58 -27.80 19.53
N LYS A 114 -17.43 -28.07 18.22
CA LYS A 114 -17.40 -29.45 17.70
C LYS A 114 -16.15 -30.23 18.11
N GLN A 115 -15.08 -29.54 18.50
CA GLN A 115 -13.85 -30.14 19.06
C GLN A 115 -13.91 -30.36 20.58
N ALA A 116 -14.87 -29.75 21.28
CA ALA A 116 -15.06 -29.90 22.72
C ALA A 116 -16.10 -31.00 23.07
N ASP A 117 -16.78 -31.55 22.06
CA ASP A 117 -17.78 -32.63 22.17
C ASP A 117 -17.21 -34.01 21.76
N VAL A 118 -15.88 -34.11 21.60
CA VAL A 118 -15.10 -35.35 21.37
C VAL A 118 -14.10 -35.49 22.50
#